data_AF-A0A7C4R7Y2-F1
#
_entry.id   AF-A0A7C4R7Y2-F1
#
_cell.length_a   1.000
_cell.length_b   1.000
_cell.length_c   1.000
_cell.angle_alpha   90.00
_cell.angle_beta   90.00
_cell.angle_gamma   90.00
#
_symmetry.space_group_name_H-M   'P 1'
#
loop_
_entity.id
_entity.type
_entity.pdbx_description
1 polymer ?
#
loop_
_entity_poly.entity_id
_entity_poly.type
_entity_poly.pdbx_seq_one_letter_code
_entity_poly.pdbx_strand_id
1 'polypeptide(L)'
;MPRRWPILGVAGTTLWLAVQPLMAQELAVRTDFEGGSAKVLQQDATQRRVRIAPAGDVRRGWPCWWYLRLDGLAAGQRWVLEVVPSDQVMPQGKNAGRPLAAAWCQPQRAAWSSDNHHWHQTEAGTLREGGVMAYEVTATGPSLWLAWGPPLTPQSA
;
A
#
# COMPACT_ATOMS: atom_id res chain seq x y z
N MET A 1 -6.43 -35.67 -74.03
CA MET A 1 -5.86 -35.70 -72.66
C MET A 1 -4.60 -34.85 -72.64
N PRO A 2 -4.27 -34.04 -71.59
CA PRO A 2 -5.09 -33.49 -70.51
C PRO A 2 -5.17 -31.94 -70.52
N ARG A 3 -6.25 -31.41 -69.91
CA ARG A 3 -6.52 -29.98 -69.68
C ARG A 3 -5.70 -29.46 -68.49
N ARG A 4 -5.04 -28.31 -68.64
CA ARG A 4 -4.40 -27.55 -67.55
C ARG A 4 -5.38 -26.52 -67.00
N TRP A 5 -5.62 -26.55 -65.69
CA TRP A 5 -6.39 -25.55 -64.95
C TRP A 5 -5.41 -24.72 -64.10
N PRO A 6 -5.51 -23.38 -64.06
CA PRO A 6 -4.75 -22.58 -63.11
C PRO A 6 -5.49 -22.51 -61.76
N ILE A 7 -4.80 -22.88 -60.69
CA ILE A 7 -5.24 -22.66 -59.31
C ILE A 7 -4.86 -21.22 -58.94
N LEU A 8 -5.86 -20.35 -58.77
CA LEU A 8 -5.70 -19.05 -58.12
C LEU A 8 -5.57 -19.27 -56.61
N GLY A 9 -4.40 -19.00 -56.05
CA GLY A 9 -4.17 -18.97 -54.62
C GLY A 9 -4.72 -17.67 -54.02
N VAL A 10 -5.73 -17.79 -53.16
CA VAL A 10 -6.22 -16.69 -52.33
C VAL A 10 -5.29 -16.57 -51.12
N ALA A 11 -4.47 -15.52 -51.07
CA ALA A 11 -3.66 -15.20 -49.91
C ALA A 11 -4.57 -14.56 -48.84
N GLY A 12 -4.98 -15.36 -47.85
CA GLY A 12 -5.69 -14.87 -46.67
C GLY A 12 -4.73 -14.13 -45.73
N THR A 13 -4.92 -12.82 -45.59
CA THR A 13 -4.18 -12.01 -44.61
C THR A 13 -4.82 -12.20 -43.24
N THR A 14 -4.21 -13.02 -42.37
CA THR A 14 -4.65 -13.16 -40.98
C THR A 14 -4.17 -11.93 -40.19
N LEU A 15 -5.10 -11.06 -39.79
CA LEU A 15 -4.81 -9.92 -38.92
C LEU A 15 -4.60 -10.43 -37.48
N TRP A 16 -3.34 -10.52 -37.05
CA TRP A 16 -2.99 -10.82 -35.67
C TRP A 16 -3.24 -9.58 -34.79
N LEU A 17 -4.35 -9.57 -34.07
CA LEU A 17 -4.54 -8.67 -32.93
C LEU A 17 -3.55 -9.08 -31.83
N ALA A 18 -2.39 -8.42 -31.79
CA ALA A 18 -1.45 -8.55 -30.70
C ALA A 18 -2.07 -7.94 -29.42
N VAL A 19 -2.68 -8.80 -28.60
CA VAL A 19 -3.00 -8.45 -27.22
C VAL A 19 -1.67 -8.34 -26.49
N GLN A 20 -1.18 -7.12 -26.30
CA GLN A 20 0.01 -6.93 -25.48
C GLN A 20 -0.38 -7.17 -24.02
N PRO A 21 0.35 -8.04 -23.28
CA PRO A 21 0.12 -8.19 -21.86
C PRO A 21 0.47 -6.85 -21.20
N LEU A 22 -0.51 -6.23 -20.56
CA LEU A 22 -0.25 -5.11 -19.66
C LEU A 22 0.67 -5.67 -18.57
N MET A 23 1.94 -5.27 -18.55
CA MET A 23 2.85 -5.71 -17.49
C MET A 23 2.30 -5.16 -16.18
N ALA A 24 1.67 -6.03 -15.38
CA ALA A 24 1.29 -5.71 -14.03
C ALA A 24 2.58 -5.41 -13.26
N GLN A 25 2.75 -4.16 -12.85
CA GLN A 25 3.90 -3.75 -12.09
C GLN A 25 3.82 -4.41 -10.71
N GLU A 26 4.92 -5.04 -10.27
CA GLU A 26 4.96 -5.76 -9.01
C GLU A 26 4.70 -4.81 -7.84
N LEU A 27 3.88 -5.24 -6.86
CA LEU A 27 3.59 -4.47 -5.66
C LEU A 27 4.89 -4.12 -4.94
N ALA A 28 5.11 -2.84 -4.68
CA ALA A 28 6.23 -2.40 -3.85
C ALA A 28 5.73 -1.54 -2.69
N VAL A 29 6.28 -1.79 -1.49
CA VAL A 29 6.06 -0.94 -0.31
C VAL A 29 7.34 -0.16 -0.03
N ARG A 30 7.23 1.16 0.00
CA ARG A 30 8.33 2.09 0.21
C ARG A 30 8.17 2.81 1.55
N THR A 31 9.29 3.00 2.24
CA THR A 31 9.42 3.79 3.46
C THR A 31 10.72 4.61 3.48
N ASP A 32 11.53 4.48 2.43
CA ASP A 32 12.84 5.09 2.21
C ASP A 32 12.72 6.50 1.59
N PHE A 33 11.94 7.36 2.25
CA PHE A 33 11.75 8.75 1.86
C PHE A 33 11.52 9.64 3.10
N GLU A 34 11.50 10.95 2.92
CA GLU A 34 11.36 11.91 4.02
C GLU A 34 10.08 11.65 4.86
N GLY A 35 10.24 11.45 6.16
CA GLY A 35 9.14 11.13 7.09
C GLY A 35 8.61 9.70 6.99
N GLY A 36 9.04 8.92 6.00
CA GLY A 36 8.68 7.51 5.83
C GLY A 36 9.05 6.67 7.04
N SER A 37 8.12 5.86 7.52
CA SER A 37 8.26 5.03 8.72
C SER A 37 7.26 3.89 8.67
N ALA A 38 7.70 2.66 8.49
CA ALA A 38 6.90 1.47 8.80
C ALA A 38 7.81 0.25 8.77
N LYS A 39 7.53 -0.72 9.63
CA LYS A 39 8.08 -2.07 9.52
C LYS A 39 7.09 -2.89 8.74
N VAL A 40 7.43 -3.26 7.51
CA VAL A 40 6.60 -4.15 6.69
C VAL A 40 6.71 -5.57 7.24
N LEU A 41 5.58 -6.15 7.62
CA LEU A 41 5.48 -7.51 8.15
C LEU A 41 5.03 -8.50 7.08
N GLN A 42 4.11 -8.08 6.21
CA GLN A 42 3.60 -8.91 5.13
C GLN A 42 3.12 -8.05 3.96
N GLN A 43 3.28 -8.57 2.75
CA GLN A 43 2.73 -8.03 1.51
C GLN A 43 2.04 -9.18 0.76
N ASP A 44 0.79 -8.99 0.36
CA ASP A 44 0.03 -9.96 -0.42
C ASP A 44 -0.71 -9.23 -1.53
N ALA A 45 -0.15 -9.27 -2.73
CA ALA A 45 -0.74 -8.63 -3.91
C ALA A 45 -2.01 -9.35 -4.39
N THR A 46 -2.12 -10.66 -4.13
CA THR A 46 -3.29 -11.48 -4.52
C THR A 46 -4.50 -11.11 -3.67
N GLN A 47 -4.31 -11.00 -2.36
CA GLN A 47 -5.35 -10.56 -1.41
C GLN A 47 -5.44 -9.03 -1.28
N ARG A 48 -4.56 -8.29 -1.96
CA ARG A 48 -4.45 -6.82 -1.93
C ARG A 48 -4.33 -6.28 -0.51
N ARG A 49 -3.39 -6.84 0.24
CA ARG A 49 -3.18 -6.57 1.66
C ARG A 49 -1.73 -6.27 1.95
N VAL A 50 -1.52 -5.29 2.82
CA VAL A 50 -0.20 -5.00 3.39
C VAL A 50 -0.35 -4.94 4.91
N ARG A 51 0.56 -5.60 5.63
CA ARG A 51 0.58 -5.61 7.10
C ARG A 51 1.84 -4.94 7.61
N ILE A 52 1.68 -4.00 8.54
CA ILE A 52 2.79 -3.21 9.10
C ILE A 52 2.74 -3.12 10.62
N ALA A 53 3.88 -2.76 11.21
CA ALA A 53 3.99 -2.18 12.54
C ALA A 53 4.65 -0.78 12.45
N PRO A 54 4.45 0.11 13.43
CA PRO A 54 5.25 1.33 13.55
C PRO A 54 6.75 1.02 13.64
N ALA A 55 7.58 1.85 13.00
CA ALA A 55 9.04 1.67 12.98
C ALA A 55 9.81 2.72 13.79
N GLY A 56 9.12 3.60 14.53
CA GLY A 56 9.76 4.65 15.33
C GLY A 56 10.69 4.10 16.41
N ASP A 57 11.73 4.86 16.76
CA ASP A 57 12.68 4.52 17.84
C ASP A 57 12.15 5.03 19.19
N VAL A 58 11.88 4.11 20.12
CA VAL A 58 11.45 4.41 21.51
C VAL A 58 12.38 5.33 22.29
N ARG A 59 13.66 5.45 21.89
CA ARG A 59 14.62 6.36 22.52
C ARG A 59 14.48 7.80 22.02
N ARG A 60 13.82 7.99 20.87
CA ARG A 60 13.64 9.29 20.20
C ARG A 60 12.22 9.82 20.27
N GLY A 61 11.26 9.01 20.71
CA GLY A 61 9.87 9.39 20.84
C GLY A 61 8.94 8.20 21.02
N TRP A 62 7.67 8.40 20.69
CA TRP A 62 6.66 7.36 20.76
C TRP A 62 6.66 6.53 19.46
N PRO A 63 6.80 5.19 19.53
CA PRO A 63 6.78 4.31 18.36
C PRO A 63 5.33 4.10 17.87
N CYS A 64 4.67 5.19 17.47
CA CYS A 64 3.27 5.17 17.05
C CYS A 64 3.05 5.67 15.62
N TRP A 65 3.98 6.48 15.12
CA TRP A 65 3.93 7.04 13.78
C TRP A 65 4.26 6.00 12.71
N TRP A 66 3.47 6.03 11.64
CA TRP A 66 3.77 5.30 10.40
C TRP A 66 3.34 6.10 9.18
N TYR A 67 4.08 5.93 8.09
CA TYR A 67 3.91 6.59 6.81
C TYR A 67 4.66 5.78 5.73
N LEU A 68 3.95 5.34 4.70
CA LEU A 68 4.45 4.46 3.65
C LEU A 68 3.80 4.81 2.30
N ARG A 69 4.43 4.34 1.23
CA ARG A 69 3.87 4.40 -0.12
C ARG A 69 3.75 2.99 -0.69
N LEU A 70 2.63 2.71 -1.32
CA LEU A 70 2.40 1.53 -2.14
C LEU A 70 2.55 1.93 -3.60
N ASP A 71 3.33 1.19 -4.38
CA ASP A 71 3.49 1.35 -5.83
C ASP A 71 3.05 0.07 -6.56
N GLY A 72 2.83 0.17 -7.88
CA GLY A 72 2.39 -0.95 -8.71
C GLY A 72 0.89 -1.23 -8.62
N LEU A 73 0.10 -0.22 -8.25
CA LEU A 73 -1.34 -0.36 -8.07
C LEU A 73 -2.10 -0.09 -9.38
N ALA A 74 -3.32 -0.63 -9.51
CA ALA A 74 -4.24 -0.19 -10.54
C ALA A 74 -5.37 0.64 -9.95
N ALA A 75 -5.80 1.67 -10.69
CA ALA A 75 -6.92 2.52 -10.28
C ALA A 75 -8.21 1.69 -10.09
N GLY A 76 -9.00 2.07 -9.08
CA GLY A 76 -10.24 1.39 -8.70
C GLY A 76 -10.04 0.13 -7.85
N GLN A 77 -8.80 -0.34 -7.64
CA GLN A 77 -8.54 -1.49 -6.78
C GLN A 77 -8.64 -1.11 -5.31
N ARG A 78 -9.43 -1.90 -4.56
CA ARG A 78 -9.45 -1.84 -3.10
C ARG A 78 -8.25 -2.58 -2.51
N TRP A 79 -7.60 -1.95 -1.54
CA TRP A 79 -6.50 -2.46 -0.75
C TRP A 79 -6.84 -2.40 0.74
N VAL A 80 -6.25 -3.31 1.51
CA VAL A 80 -6.37 -3.34 2.98
C VAL A 80 -5.01 -3.10 3.59
N LEU A 81 -4.90 -2.03 4.38
CA LEU A 81 -3.76 -1.81 5.27
C LEU A 81 -4.09 -2.39 6.65
N GLU A 82 -3.31 -3.36 7.10
CA GLU A 82 -3.36 -3.90 8.46
C GLU A 82 -2.22 -3.31 9.30
N VAL A 83 -2.57 -2.70 10.43
CA VAL A 83 -1.61 -2.12 11.38
C VAL A 83 -1.68 -2.91 12.68
N VAL A 84 -0.59 -3.58 13.03
CA VAL A 84 -0.46 -4.23 14.35
C VAL A 84 -0.02 -3.21 15.40
N PRO A 85 -0.33 -3.44 16.69
CA PRO A 85 0.21 -2.61 17.77
C PRO A 85 1.73 -2.64 17.80
N SER A 86 2.36 -1.55 18.25
CA SER A 86 3.80 -1.57 18.55
C SER A 86 4.08 -2.52 19.70
N ASP A 87 5.06 -3.41 19.53
CA ASP A 87 5.61 -4.30 20.56
C ASP A 87 6.80 -3.69 21.32
N GLN A 88 7.31 -2.56 20.86
CA GLN A 88 8.47 -1.89 21.47
C GLN A 88 8.14 -1.39 22.88
N VAL A 89 9.00 -1.74 23.82
CA VAL A 89 8.88 -1.38 25.24
C VAL A 89 9.37 0.05 25.47
N MET A 90 8.57 0.86 26.14
CA MET A 90 8.95 2.22 26.48
C MET A 90 10.05 2.23 27.56
N PRO A 91 11.16 2.97 27.36
CA PRO A 91 12.25 3.04 28.32
C PRO A 91 11.91 3.91 29.55
N GLN A 92 10.96 4.83 29.42
CA GLN A 92 10.65 5.82 30.45
C GLN A 92 9.20 6.33 30.38
N GLY A 93 8.80 7.11 31.39
CA GLY A 93 7.47 7.71 31.51
C GLY A 93 6.42 6.77 32.12
N LYS A 94 5.14 7.15 32.03
CA LYS A 94 4.01 6.39 32.62
C LYS A 94 3.82 4.97 32.06
N ASN A 95 4.45 4.68 30.92
CA ASN A 95 4.43 3.37 30.27
C ASN A 95 5.79 2.66 30.33
N ALA A 96 6.74 3.12 31.16
CA ALA A 96 8.02 2.46 31.30
C ALA A 96 7.86 0.95 31.58
N GLY A 97 8.59 0.12 30.84
CA GLY A 97 8.54 -1.34 30.99
C GLY A 97 7.38 -2.03 30.26
N ARG A 98 6.52 -1.29 29.55
CA ARG A 98 5.47 -1.85 28.68
C ARG A 98 5.41 -1.16 27.32
N PRO A 99 4.84 -1.81 26.29
CA PRO A 99 4.54 -1.14 25.03
C PRO A 99 3.49 -0.04 25.18
N LEU A 100 3.43 0.86 24.20
CA LEU A 100 2.32 1.81 24.08
C LEU A 100 1.01 1.06 23.77
N ALA A 101 -0.10 1.58 24.30
CA ALA A 101 -1.41 1.03 23.95
C ALA A 101 -1.67 1.14 22.44
N ALA A 102 -2.31 0.13 21.85
CA ALA A 102 -2.54 0.02 20.41
C ALA A 102 -3.18 1.28 19.79
N ALA A 103 -4.11 1.90 20.51
CA ALA A 103 -4.80 3.12 20.09
C ALA A 103 -3.86 4.30 19.77
N TRP A 104 -2.63 4.31 20.29
CA TRP A 104 -1.65 5.34 19.93
C TRP A 104 -1.19 5.22 18.48
N CYS A 105 -1.09 4.00 17.95
CA CYS A 105 -0.63 3.74 16.57
C CYS A 105 -1.76 3.38 15.60
N GLN A 106 -2.98 3.20 16.10
CA GLN A 106 -4.15 2.79 15.33
C GLN A 106 -5.23 3.87 15.44
N PRO A 107 -5.12 4.96 14.64
CA PRO A 107 -6.14 6.00 14.64
C PRO A 107 -7.49 5.41 14.19
N GLN A 108 -8.60 6.06 14.55
CA GLN A 108 -9.90 5.58 14.10
C GLN A 108 -10.01 5.61 12.56
N ARG A 109 -9.41 6.61 11.92
CA ARG A 109 -9.34 6.78 10.47
C ARG A 109 -7.87 7.03 10.10
N ALA A 110 -7.37 6.33 9.10
CA ALA A 110 -6.04 6.53 8.57
C ALA A 110 -6.05 7.67 7.54
N ALA A 111 -4.90 8.32 7.34
CA ALA A 111 -4.73 9.27 6.26
C ALA A 111 -4.23 8.57 4.99
N TRP A 112 -4.70 9.03 3.83
CA TRP A 112 -4.21 8.56 2.53
C TRP A 112 -4.11 9.70 1.52
N SER A 113 -3.26 9.52 0.51
CA SER A 113 -3.07 10.48 -0.59
C SER A 113 -2.64 9.77 -1.87
N SER A 114 -3.06 10.28 -3.03
CA SER A 114 -2.65 9.77 -4.35
C SER A 114 -1.51 10.59 -4.98
N ASP A 115 -1.17 11.74 -4.40
CA ASP A 115 -0.15 12.66 -4.91
C ASP A 115 0.85 13.13 -3.83
N ASN A 116 0.68 12.66 -2.59
CA ASN A 116 1.46 13.05 -1.43
C ASN A 116 1.29 14.51 -0.94
N HIS A 117 0.33 15.24 -1.48
CA HIS A 117 0.07 16.65 -1.16
C HIS A 117 -1.33 16.83 -0.60
N HIS A 118 -2.33 16.21 -1.22
CA HIS A 118 -3.72 16.27 -0.80
C HIS A 118 -4.07 15.02 0.00
N TRP A 119 -4.41 15.23 1.27
CA TRP A 119 -4.66 14.15 2.21
C TRP A 119 -6.13 14.01 2.53
N HIS A 120 -6.60 12.77 2.45
CA HIS A 120 -7.95 12.36 2.78
C HIS A 120 -7.90 11.40 3.97
N GLN A 121 -9.06 11.15 4.56
CA GLN A 121 -9.23 10.14 5.60
C GLN A 121 -9.89 8.89 5.02
N THR A 122 -9.54 7.72 5.54
CA THR A 122 -10.28 6.49 5.28
C THR A 122 -11.64 6.53 5.97
N GLU A 123 -12.49 5.55 5.67
CA GLU A 123 -13.53 5.16 6.61
C GLU A 123 -12.94 4.66 7.92
N ALA A 124 -13.79 4.53 8.95
CA ALA A 124 -13.36 4.02 10.24
C ALA A 124 -12.73 2.63 10.07
N GLY A 125 -11.56 2.44 10.67
CA GLY A 125 -10.88 1.15 10.69
C GLY A 125 -11.69 0.10 11.42
N THR A 126 -11.49 -1.17 11.03
CA THR A 126 -12.10 -2.31 11.69
C THR A 126 -11.06 -3.01 12.57
N LEU A 127 -11.32 -3.09 13.86
CA LEU A 127 -10.49 -3.86 14.78
C LEU A 127 -10.72 -5.35 14.56
N ARG A 128 -9.65 -6.09 14.30
CA ARG A 128 -9.62 -7.54 14.09
C ARG A 128 -8.96 -8.24 15.27
N GLU A 129 -8.99 -9.57 15.25
CA GLU A 129 -8.33 -10.42 16.24
C GLU A 129 -6.84 -10.03 16.41
N GLY A 130 -6.32 -10.20 17.62
CA GLY A 130 -4.94 -9.83 17.96
C GLY A 130 -4.71 -8.31 18.02
N GLY A 131 -5.79 -7.51 18.08
CA GLY A 131 -5.71 -6.07 18.17
C GLY A 131 -5.21 -5.40 16.88
N VAL A 132 -5.42 -6.03 15.72
CA VAL A 132 -4.99 -5.52 14.42
C VAL A 132 -6.03 -4.55 13.89
N MET A 133 -5.63 -3.33 13.54
CA MET A 133 -6.54 -2.38 12.88
C MET A 133 -6.45 -2.53 11.36
N ALA A 134 -7.58 -2.69 10.68
CA ALA A 134 -7.64 -2.79 9.23
C ALA A 134 -8.34 -1.56 8.62
N TYR A 135 -7.68 -0.93 7.65
CA TYR A 135 -8.22 0.19 6.88
C TYR A 135 -8.38 -0.20 5.42
N GLU A 136 -9.56 0.04 4.86
CA GLU A 136 -9.82 -0.13 3.43
C GLU A 136 -9.58 1.19 2.69
N VAL A 137 -8.91 1.11 1.55
CA VAL A 137 -8.61 2.27 0.70
C VAL A 137 -8.68 1.85 -0.76
N THR A 138 -9.20 2.73 -1.61
CA THR A 138 -9.25 2.50 -3.06
C THR A 138 -8.12 3.26 -3.73
N ALA A 139 -7.24 2.56 -4.43
CA ALA A 139 -6.20 3.19 -5.23
C ALA A 139 -6.84 3.99 -6.38
N THR A 140 -6.43 5.24 -6.56
CA THR A 140 -6.90 6.08 -7.68
C THR A 140 -5.91 6.12 -8.85
N GLY A 141 -4.74 5.49 -8.69
CA GLY A 141 -3.64 5.51 -9.64
C GLY A 141 -2.56 4.49 -9.28
N PRO A 142 -1.33 4.63 -9.82
CA PRO A 142 -0.26 3.66 -9.65
C PRO A 142 0.42 3.68 -8.28
N SER A 143 0.27 4.79 -7.54
CA SER A 143 0.85 4.98 -6.22
C SER A 143 -0.20 5.45 -5.23
N LEU A 144 -0.03 5.03 -3.98
CA LEU A 144 -0.89 5.41 -2.86
C LEU A 144 -0.04 5.59 -1.60
N TRP A 145 -0.11 6.77 -1.02
CA TRP A 145 0.50 7.06 0.28
C TRP A 145 -0.51 6.80 1.38
N LEU A 146 -0.04 6.21 2.47
CA LEU A 146 -0.83 5.85 3.65
C LEU A 146 -0.06 6.31 4.88
N ALA A 147 -0.74 6.91 5.85
CA ALA A 147 -0.11 7.40 7.06
C ALA A 147 -1.05 7.38 8.28
N TRP A 148 -0.46 7.42 9.48
CA TRP A 148 -1.19 7.59 10.73
C TRP A 148 -2.04 8.88 10.72
N GLY A 149 -1.49 9.95 10.16
CA GLY A 149 -2.16 11.22 9.89
C GLY A 149 -1.44 11.93 8.74
N PRO A 150 -1.92 13.08 8.23
CA PRO A 150 -1.18 13.83 7.22
C PRO A 150 0.23 14.18 7.74
N PRO A 151 1.30 13.82 7.01
CA PRO A 151 2.67 14.10 7.41
C PRO A 151 2.97 15.60 7.32
N LEU A 152 3.63 16.13 8.35
CA LEU A 152 4.28 17.43 8.30
C LEU A 152 5.78 17.17 8.18
N THR A 153 6.36 17.42 7.01
CA THR A 153 7.77 17.20 6.74
C THR A 153 8.44 18.54 6.43
N PRO A 154 9.77 18.66 6.52
CA PRO A 154 10.47 19.90 6.18
C PRO A 154 10.13 20.46 4.79
N GLN A 155 9.86 19.60 3.80
CA GLN A 155 9.45 20.05 2.46
C GLN A 155 8.03 20.62 2.40
N SER A 156 7.17 20.28 3.36
CA SER A 156 5.78 20.75 3.44
C SER A 156 5.52 21.78 4.54
N ALA A 157 6.58 22.27 5.21
CA ALA A 157 6.53 23.24 6.30
C ALA A 157 6.58 24.70 5.84
#